data_AF-A0AAU9VYY6-F1
#
_entry.id   AF-A0AAU9VYY6-F1
#
_cell.length_a   1.000
_cell.length_b   1.000
_cell.length_c   1.000
_cell.angle_alpha   90.00
_cell.angle_beta   90.00
_cell.angle_gamma   90.00
#
_symmetry.space_group_name_H-M   'P 1'
#
loop_
_entity.id
_entity.type
_entity.pdbx_description
1 polymer ?
#
loop_
_entity_poly.entity_id
_entity_poly.type
_entity_poly.pdbx_seq_one_letter_code
_entity_poly.pdbx_strand_id
1 'polypeptide(L)'
;MESGTISDAQITASSRMNNNSTPRQARLNFIEQGIRQGGWSSLKNDRNQWLQVDLGSHTTVTGVATQGRNSTKWRQWIAAFTLQFSFDGVIFQSYKEPGKMSAKVKRL
;
A
#
# COMPACT_ATOMS: atom_id res chain seq x y z
N MET A 1 -2.51 -7.14 8.09
CA MET A 1 -2.54 -7.20 6.61
C MET A 1 -2.67 -8.65 6.13
N GLU A 2 -1.63 -9.47 6.29
CA GLU A 2 -1.62 -10.88 5.88
C GLU A 2 -2.66 -11.75 6.60
N SER A 3 -2.81 -11.54 7.91
CA SER A 3 -3.74 -12.29 8.78
C SER A 3 -5.23 -12.14 8.42
N GLY A 4 -5.60 -11.21 7.55
CA GLY A 4 -7.01 -10.90 7.25
C GLY A 4 -7.74 -10.05 8.30
N THR A 5 -7.11 -9.74 9.45
CA THR A 5 -7.74 -8.94 10.53
C THR A 5 -8.20 -7.56 10.07
N ILE A 6 -7.41 -6.90 9.21
CA ILE A 6 -7.83 -5.68 8.52
C ILE A 6 -8.78 -6.11 7.42
N SER A 7 -10.02 -5.63 7.43
CA SER A 7 -11.04 -5.97 6.44
C SER A 7 -10.71 -5.41 5.05
N ASP A 8 -11.37 -5.92 4.01
CA ASP A 8 -11.14 -5.42 2.64
C ASP A 8 -11.58 -3.96 2.46
N ALA A 9 -12.61 -3.52 3.20
CA ALA A 9 -13.09 -2.15 3.17
C ALA A 9 -12.09 -1.14 3.76
N GLN A 10 -11.23 -1.60 4.66
CA GLN A 10 -10.17 -0.80 5.28
C GLN A 10 -8.93 -0.66 4.39
N ILE A 11 -8.90 -1.28 3.21
CA ILE A 11 -7.79 -1.18 2.27
C ILE A 11 -8.27 -0.47 1.01
N THR A 12 -7.89 0.79 0.87
CA THR A 12 -8.28 1.65 -0.25
C THR A 12 -7.06 2.12 -1.03
N ALA A 13 -7.27 2.66 -2.23
CA ALA A 13 -6.21 3.20 -3.06
C ALA A 13 -6.72 4.36 -3.91
N SER A 14 -5.80 5.19 -4.40
CA SER A 14 -6.10 6.26 -5.36
C SER A 14 -6.75 5.74 -6.64
N SER A 15 -6.32 4.56 -7.10
CA SER A 15 -6.80 3.91 -8.30
C SER A 15 -6.46 2.42 -8.30
N ARG A 16 -6.99 1.70 -9.28
CA ARG A 16 -6.62 0.31 -9.59
C ARG A 16 -6.52 0.14 -11.09
N MET A 17 -5.55 -0.64 -11.56
CA MET A 17 -5.36 -0.92 -12.98
C MET A 17 -6.59 -1.59 -13.61
N ASN A 18 -7.21 -2.52 -12.89
CA ASN A 18 -8.41 -3.23 -13.31
C ASN A 18 -9.06 -3.91 -12.09
N ASN A 19 -10.16 -4.64 -12.31
CA ASN A 19 -10.85 -5.42 -11.26
C ASN A 19 -10.05 -6.64 -10.77
N ASN A 20 -8.94 -6.96 -11.42
CA ASN A 20 -8.08 -8.08 -11.10
C ASN A 20 -6.90 -7.68 -10.20
N SER A 21 -6.56 -6.38 -10.10
CA SER A 21 -5.45 -5.81 -9.30
C SER A 21 -5.96 -4.83 -8.23
N THR A 22 -6.99 -5.24 -7.50
CA THR A 22 -7.70 -4.41 -6.50
C THR A 22 -6.86 -4.15 -5.23
N PRO A 23 -7.15 -3.08 -4.45
CA PRO A 23 -6.42 -2.76 -3.22
C PRO A 23 -6.33 -3.90 -2.20
N ARG A 24 -7.38 -4.71 -2.02
CA ARG A 24 -7.38 -5.90 -1.15
C ARG A 24 -6.28 -6.93 -1.46
N GLN A 25 -5.73 -6.91 -2.69
CA GLN A 25 -4.63 -7.78 -3.10
C GLN A 25 -3.26 -7.23 -2.69
N ALA A 26 -3.19 -6.06 -2.05
CA ALA A 26 -1.96 -5.52 -1.47
C ALA A 26 -1.57 -6.18 -0.14
N ARG A 27 -2.32 -7.18 0.34
CA ARG A 27 -1.91 -7.98 1.50
C ARG A 27 -0.59 -8.67 1.21
N LEU A 28 0.29 -8.69 2.19
CA LEU A 28 1.55 -9.42 2.08
C LEU A 28 1.26 -10.89 1.77
N ASN A 29 2.09 -11.49 0.90
CA ASN A 29 1.96 -12.86 0.41
C ASN A 29 0.66 -13.16 -0.35
N PHE A 30 -0.02 -12.15 -0.91
CA PHE A 30 -1.16 -12.38 -1.80
C PHE A 30 -0.71 -13.01 -3.12
N ILE A 31 -1.11 -14.26 -3.38
CA ILE A 31 -0.73 -15.01 -4.59
C ILE A 31 -1.77 -14.81 -5.69
N GLU A 32 -1.34 -14.72 -6.94
CA GLU A 32 -2.25 -14.74 -8.08
C GLU A 32 -3.11 -16.02 -8.08
N GLN A 33 -4.41 -15.89 -8.34
CA GLN A 33 -5.35 -17.01 -8.34
C GLN A 33 -6.57 -16.71 -9.22
N GLY A 34 -6.83 -17.56 -10.21
CA GLY A 34 -7.90 -17.35 -11.17
C GLY A 34 -7.71 -16.02 -11.92
N ILE A 35 -8.70 -15.13 -11.83
CA ILE A 35 -8.60 -13.78 -12.42
C ILE A 35 -7.72 -12.84 -11.60
N ARG A 36 -7.45 -13.14 -10.31
CA ARG A 36 -6.70 -12.25 -9.43
C ARG A 36 -5.24 -12.22 -9.79
N GLN A 37 -4.69 -11.04 -9.77
CA GLN A 37 -3.43 -10.75 -10.42
C GLN A 37 -2.23 -10.81 -9.47
N GLY A 38 -2.41 -11.08 -8.18
CA GLY A 38 -1.30 -11.33 -7.25
C GLY A 38 -0.76 -10.07 -6.56
N GLY A 39 -1.49 -8.97 -6.62
CA GLY A 39 -1.08 -7.69 -6.05
C GLY A 39 -2.02 -6.55 -6.42
N TRP A 40 -1.92 -5.44 -5.71
CA TRP A 40 -2.48 -4.17 -6.16
C TRP A 40 -1.55 -3.54 -7.21
N SER A 41 -2.14 -2.88 -8.20
CA SER A 41 -1.44 -2.07 -9.18
C SER A 41 -2.27 -0.83 -9.47
N SER A 42 -1.66 0.35 -9.44
CA SER A 42 -2.33 1.61 -9.76
C SER A 42 -2.65 1.70 -11.25
N LEU A 43 -3.64 2.53 -11.60
CA LEU A 43 -4.00 2.76 -13.00
C LEU A 43 -2.91 3.55 -13.74
N LYS A 44 -2.35 4.55 -13.06
CA LYS A 44 -1.30 5.42 -13.60
C LYS A 44 0.05 5.07 -12.99
N ASN A 45 1.11 5.23 -13.78
CA ASN A 45 2.49 5.14 -13.32
C ASN A 45 3.04 6.53 -13.04
N ASP A 46 2.60 7.12 -11.93
CA ASP A 46 3.04 8.43 -11.46
C ASP A 46 3.25 8.43 -9.94
N ARG A 47 3.77 9.54 -9.41
CA ARG A 47 4.10 9.69 -7.99
C ARG A 47 2.91 10.07 -7.11
N ASN A 48 1.72 10.24 -7.69
CA ASN A 48 0.52 10.69 -6.99
C ASN A 48 -0.40 9.51 -6.61
N GLN A 49 -0.01 8.27 -6.93
CA GLN A 49 -0.76 7.08 -6.56
C GLN A 49 -0.46 6.65 -5.13
N TRP A 50 -1.48 6.17 -4.43
CA TRP A 50 -1.35 5.75 -3.03
C TRP A 50 -2.20 4.52 -2.74
N LEU A 51 -1.77 3.77 -1.72
CA LEU A 51 -2.50 2.70 -1.05
C LEU A 51 -2.63 3.11 0.41
N GLN A 52 -3.85 3.07 0.94
CA GLN A 52 -4.17 3.44 2.30
C GLN A 52 -4.73 2.24 3.05
N VAL A 53 -4.34 2.13 4.31
CA VAL A 53 -4.79 1.09 5.23
C VAL A 53 -5.32 1.76 6.47
N ASP A 54 -6.61 1.59 6.73
CA ASP A 54 -7.25 1.99 7.98
C ASP A 54 -7.01 0.89 9.04
N LEU A 55 -6.40 1.28 10.16
CA LEU A 55 -6.08 0.38 11.26
C LEU A 55 -7.24 0.24 12.26
N GLY A 56 -8.30 1.05 12.12
CA GLY A 56 -9.51 1.02 12.94
C GLY A 56 -9.36 1.70 14.31
N SER A 57 -8.14 1.84 14.83
CA SER A 57 -7.85 2.54 16.08
C SER A 57 -6.44 3.16 16.07
N HIS A 58 -6.20 4.07 17.01
CA HIS A 58 -4.88 4.64 17.26
C HIS A 58 -3.86 3.54 17.53
N THR A 59 -2.95 3.35 16.57
CA THR A 59 -2.01 2.24 16.57
C THR A 59 -0.59 2.76 16.34
N THR A 60 0.35 2.32 17.19
CA THR A 60 1.78 2.59 16.97
C THR A 60 2.32 1.71 15.85
N VAL A 61 2.64 2.32 14.71
CA VAL A 61 3.26 1.64 13.56
C VAL A 61 4.77 1.81 13.62
N THR A 62 5.51 0.71 13.78
CA THR A 62 6.99 0.72 13.89
C THR A 62 7.70 0.38 12.59
N GLY A 63 6.99 -0.18 11.60
CA GLY A 63 7.57 -0.59 10.34
C GLY A 63 6.54 -0.89 9.25
N VAL A 64 7.01 -0.91 8.02
CA VAL A 64 6.25 -1.29 6.82
C VAL A 64 7.10 -2.28 6.03
N ALA A 65 6.50 -3.44 5.72
CA ALA A 65 7.05 -4.39 4.78
C ALA A 65 6.33 -4.23 3.44
N THR A 66 7.08 -4.30 2.34
CA THR A 66 6.55 -4.18 0.98
C THR A 66 6.90 -5.43 0.19
N GLN A 67 6.06 -5.79 -0.77
CA GLN A 67 6.33 -6.88 -1.70
C GLN A 67 5.95 -6.42 -3.10
N GLY A 68 6.67 -6.93 -4.10
CA GLY A 68 6.21 -6.86 -5.48
C GLY A 68 4.98 -7.73 -5.69
N ARG A 69 4.39 -7.61 -6.87
CA ARG A 69 3.28 -8.44 -7.30
C ARG A 69 3.74 -9.90 -7.41
N ASN A 70 3.08 -10.79 -6.67
CA ASN A 70 3.34 -12.23 -6.72
C ASN A 70 2.59 -12.86 -7.90
N SER A 71 3.09 -12.56 -9.11
CA SER A 71 2.52 -13.00 -10.37
C SER A 71 3.58 -13.58 -11.28
N THR A 72 3.29 -14.73 -11.89
CA THR A 72 4.12 -15.36 -12.92
C THR A 72 4.10 -14.59 -14.23
N LYS A 73 2.98 -13.90 -14.51
CA LYS A 73 2.74 -13.17 -15.77
C LYS A 73 3.14 -11.70 -15.71
N TRP A 74 2.89 -11.05 -14.58
CA TRP A 74 2.99 -9.59 -14.47
C TRP A 74 3.89 -9.19 -13.30
N ARG A 75 5.19 -9.12 -13.56
CA ARG A 75 6.19 -8.78 -12.55
C ARG A 75 6.32 -7.27 -12.41
N GLN A 76 5.85 -6.73 -11.29
CA GLN A 76 5.87 -5.31 -10.98
C GLN A 76 6.20 -5.10 -9.50
N TRP A 77 6.98 -4.08 -9.19
CA TRP A 77 7.29 -3.64 -7.83
C TRP A 77 7.57 -2.14 -7.83
N ILE A 78 7.43 -1.52 -6.66
CA ILE A 78 7.90 -0.16 -6.43
C ILE A 78 9.39 -0.22 -6.02
N ALA A 79 10.16 0.81 -6.37
CA ALA A 79 11.55 0.94 -5.93
C ALA A 79 11.71 1.92 -4.74
N ALA A 80 10.73 2.81 -4.55
CA ALA A 80 10.72 3.76 -3.45
C ALA A 80 9.30 4.22 -3.13
N PHE A 81 9.10 4.69 -1.90
CA PHE A 81 7.85 5.32 -1.48
C PHE A 81 8.09 6.38 -0.38
N THR A 82 7.12 7.26 -0.20
CA THR A 82 6.96 8.09 0.99
C THR A 82 5.79 7.57 1.83
N LEU A 83 5.86 7.72 3.15
CA LEU A 83 4.79 7.32 4.05
C LEU A 83 4.04 8.56 4.55
N GLN A 84 2.72 8.51 4.56
CA GLN A 84 1.86 9.46 5.24
C GLN A 84 0.98 8.74 6.25
N PHE A 85 0.57 9.43 7.31
CA PHE A 85 -0.32 8.91 8.34
C PHE A 85 -1.35 9.97 8.74
N SER A 86 -2.47 9.52 9.31
CA SER A 86 -3.59 10.36 9.71
C SER A 86 -4.32 9.71 10.89
N PHE A 87 -4.99 10.54 11.70
CA PHE A 87 -5.87 10.09 12.79
C PHE A 87 -7.36 10.29 12.47
N ASP A 88 -7.69 11.11 11.49
CA ASP A 88 -9.07 11.42 11.06
C ASP A 88 -9.40 10.86 9.68
N GLY A 89 -8.40 10.33 8.96
CA GLY A 89 -8.55 9.83 7.59
C GLY A 89 -8.74 10.93 6.54
N VAL A 90 -8.61 12.21 6.93
CA VAL A 90 -8.82 13.37 6.06
C VAL A 90 -7.52 14.16 5.90
N ILE A 91 -6.86 14.48 7.02
CA ILE A 91 -5.62 15.25 7.04
C ILE A 91 -4.45 14.29 7.22
N PHE A 92 -3.61 14.20 6.20
CA PHE A 92 -2.44 13.35 6.18
C PHE A 92 -1.15 14.13 6.43
N GLN A 93 -0.32 13.59 7.31
CA GLN A 93 1.00 14.12 7.62
C GLN A 93 2.06 13.19 7.03
N SER A 94 3.04 13.79 6.35
CA SER A 94 4.19 13.03 5.85
C SER A 94 5.09 12.60 6.99
N TYR A 95 5.44 11.32 7.02
CA TYR A 95 6.43 10.78 7.94
C TYR A 95 7.81 11.35 7.63
N LYS A 96 8.52 11.77 8.68
CA LYS A 96 9.87 12.32 8.64
C LYS A 96 10.73 11.55 9.62
N GLU A 97 12.01 11.37 9.29
CA GLU A 97 12.94 10.82 10.27
C GLU A 97 13.19 11.82 11.41
N PRO A 98 13.51 11.34 12.62
CA PRO A 98 13.92 12.22 13.71
C PRO A 98 15.01 13.20 13.26
N GLY A 99 14.79 14.48 13.51
CA GLY A 99 15.71 15.55 13.11
C GLY A 99 15.71 15.92 11.62
N LYS A 100 14.83 15.36 10.79
CA LYS A 100 14.70 15.74 9.37
C LYS A 100 13.44 16.59 9.13
N MET A 101 13.59 17.63 8.31
CA MET A 101 12.48 18.53 7.97
C MET A 101 11.68 18.08 6.75
N SER A 102 12.29 17.28 5.87
CA SER A 102 11.68 16.71 4.66
C SER A 102 11.05 15.34 4.92
N ALA A 103 10.03 14.99 4.14
CA ALA A 103 9.45 13.65 4.15
C ALA A 103 10.52 12.58 3.86
N LYS A 104 10.45 11.45 4.57
CA LYS A 104 11.35 10.33 4.32
C LYS A 104 10.95 9.61 3.04
N VAL A 105 11.88 9.51 2.08
CA VAL A 105 11.76 8.60 0.93
C VAL A 105 12.44 7.28 1.30
N LYS A 106 11.67 6.21 1.45
CA LYS A 106 12.20 4.86 1.65
C LYS A 106 12.48 4.24 0.29
N ARG A 107 13.73 3.85 0.04
CA ARG A 107 14.15 3.04 -1.12
C ARG A 107 14.22 1.56 -0.71
N LEU A 108 13.91 0.67 -1.65
CA LEU A 108 13.84 -0.79 -1.48
C LEU A 108 15.01 -1.49 -2.15
#